data_AF-A0A3A1U431-F1
#
_entry.id   AF-A0A3A1U431-F1
#
_cell.length_a   1.000
_cell.length_b   1.000
_cell.length_c   1.000
_cell.angle_alpha   90.00
_cell.angle_beta   90.00
_cell.angle_gamma   90.00
#
_symmetry.space_group_name_H-M   'P 1'
#
loop_
_entity.id
_entity.type
_entity.pdbx_description
1 polymer ?
#
loop_
_entity_poly.entity_id
_entity_poly.type
_entity_poly.pdbx_seq_one_letter_code
_entity_poly.pdbx_strand_id
1 'polypeptide(L)'
;MPVFEHGPPTSHPGLGQDFSIQWNGVSKCGGNGRVRLKRTDLLRIPAASPASVRHESGASSKQWSRGSLRSHLDQRGGVVSRLADRRGLEARCARTSASGRGRIEPLTASGCRSAAECPGAPAGALDERTRVARPTLFLLHALGLSARSWDGVIDAIGDGLDVVALDLPGYGDNAASPLLTVRETAEWVAARIREREPDEWLIAGHSMGGKIATIVTAWAERAEHGLIPPTGLVLVDASTPGPEPMAEERRALMEQWWASGTISAEDAAAYIHANTAGPIPGAVRETAIADVQRSSRVAWLEWLRRGSLEDWSDEVGVLRTPTAIVVGAEDPDLGAVNQERLNLPHVPNAVVHEVDGAGHDSLLQYPGEVARFVTGLAARVEGTAALPPAFARLIASDRVSARTRRVMMRRLDGPGDAPRVFSPAQRALLTVLVARVLPQRGTDLDIAGRIDAEFAAGHGDGWRFAELPPDAEAWRQGLDTLAEQVPDFAALTGAAQEAVLDRVWDGGIGSDADGRLTGSQMRLWLKDVQAEAVRMWLSHPAAQAWIRYDGFADGGDGPRKQGFSTTHAGEWEPWQRDWRTGKELQA
;
A
#
# COMPACT_ATOMS: atom_id res chain seq x y z
N MET A 1 -56.83 39.07 -7.45
CA MET A 1 -56.98 39.29 -8.90
C MET A 1 -56.15 40.49 -9.30
N PRO A 2 -55.50 40.50 -10.49
CA PRO A 2 -55.38 39.42 -11.50
C PRO A 2 -53.98 38.74 -11.44
N VAL A 3 -53.68 37.50 -11.85
CA VAL A 3 -54.20 36.48 -12.82
C VAL A 3 -53.58 36.58 -14.24
N PHE A 4 -52.67 35.63 -14.53
CA PHE A 4 -52.26 34.93 -15.80
C PHE A 4 -51.63 35.76 -16.96
N GLU A 5 -50.74 35.24 -17.83
CA GLU A 5 -50.80 34.01 -18.66
C GLU A 5 -49.45 33.38 -19.04
N HIS A 6 -49.50 32.06 -19.29
CA HIS A 6 -48.51 31.23 -19.97
C HIS A 6 -48.65 31.33 -21.51
N GLY A 7 -47.52 31.44 -22.23
CA GLY A 7 -47.44 31.19 -23.68
C GLY A 7 -46.72 29.86 -23.99
N PRO A 8 -47.07 29.14 -25.08
CA PRO A 8 -46.54 27.82 -25.40
C PRO A 8 -45.20 27.87 -26.16
N PRO A 9 -44.38 26.81 -26.16
CA PRO A 9 -43.17 26.75 -26.98
C PRO A 9 -43.53 26.36 -28.42
N THR A 10 -43.07 27.18 -29.37
CA THR A 10 -43.14 26.91 -30.81
C THR A 10 -42.15 25.83 -31.23
N SER A 11 -42.60 24.99 -32.15
CA SER A 11 -41.89 23.88 -32.77
C SER A 11 -41.32 24.25 -34.16
N HIS A 12 -40.21 23.57 -34.51
CA HIS A 12 -39.63 23.32 -35.86
C HIS A 12 -38.70 24.39 -36.49
N PRO A 13 -37.84 24.02 -37.48
CA PRO A 13 -37.27 22.72 -37.87
C PRO A 13 -35.73 22.74 -38.07
N GLY A 14 -35.13 21.57 -38.27
CA GLY A 14 -33.70 21.40 -38.50
C GLY A 14 -33.20 21.65 -39.93
N LEU A 15 -31.89 21.48 -40.09
CA LEU A 15 -31.03 21.18 -41.26
C LEU A 15 -29.64 21.75 -40.86
N GLY A 16 -28.62 20.95 -40.59
CA GLY A 16 -27.97 20.06 -41.53
C GLY A 16 -26.67 20.72 -41.98
N GLN A 17 -25.55 20.43 -41.31
CA GLN A 17 -24.21 20.61 -41.88
C GLN A 17 -23.27 19.51 -41.39
N ASP A 18 -22.78 18.74 -42.35
CA ASP A 18 -21.66 17.83 -42.26
C ASP A 18 -20.40 18.58 -41.81
N PHE A 19 -19.67 18.03 -40.84
CA PHE A 19 -18.26 18.35 -40.65
C PHE A 19 -17.42 17.10 -40.90
N SER A 20 -16.70 17.10 -42.02
CA SER A 20 -15.59 16.20 -42.27
C SER A 20 -14.35 16.70 -41.53
N ILE A 21 -13.69 15.85 -40.74
CA ILE A 21 -12.32 16.09 -40.29
C ILE A 21 -11.40 15.12 -41.06
N GLN A 22 -10.63 15.68 -41.99
CA GLN A 22 -9.53 15.01 -42.67
C GLN A 22 -8.36 14.78 -41.69
N TRP A 23 -7.91 13.53 -41.56
CA TRP A 23 -6.63 13.22 -40.94
C TRP A 23 -5.54 13.14 -42.03
N ASN A 24 -4.61 14.10 -42.02
CA ASN A 24 -3.37 14.00 -42.79
C ASN A 24 -2.36 13.17 -41.99
N GLY A 25 -2.26 11.88 -42.33
CA GLY A 25 -1.11 11.07 -41.97
C GLY A 25 0.03 11.31 -42.95
N VAL A 26 1.23 11.67 -42.45
CA VAL A 26 2.48 11.43 -43.17
C VAL A 26 3.54 10.96 -42.19
N SER A 27 3.91 9.70 -42.36
CA SER A 27 5.15 9.08 -41.90
C SER A 27 6.28 9.33 -42.91
N LYS A 28 7.48 9.64 -42.41
CA LYS A 28 8.78 9.38 -43.05
C LYS A 28 9.74 9.03 -41.89
N CYS A 29 10.36 7.85 -41.84
CA CYS A 29 11.42 7.44 -42.75
C CYS A 29 11.29 6.00 -43.30
N GLY A 30 11.32 5.91 -44.64
CA GLY A 30 12.07 4.95 -45.47
C GLY A 30 12.14 3.46 -45.13
N GLY A 31 11.35 2.65 -45.84
CA GLY A 31 11.56 1.21 -46.01
C GLY A 31 10.43 0.56 -46.82
N ASN A 32 10.60 0.42 -48.13
CA ASN A 32 9.60 -0.14 -49.04
C ASN A 32 9.38 -1.64 -48.80
N GLY A 33 8.22 -2.00 -48.23
CA GLY A 33 7.66 -3.36 -48.25
C GLY A 33 6.14 -3.29 -48.17
N ARG A 34 5.44 -3.59 -49.27
CA ARG A 34 3.96 -3.61 -49.32
C ARG A 34 3.43 -4.84 -48.58
N VAL A 35 2.68 -4.62 -47.49
CA VAL A 35 1.76 -5.61 -46.92
C VAL A 35 0.33 -5.07 -47.04
N ARG A 36 -0.51 -5.75 -47.83
CA ARG A 36 -1.96 -5.49 -47.86
C ARG A 36 -2.59 -6.18 -46.64
N LEU A 37 -3.08 -5.41 -45.68
CA LEU A 37 -3.95 -5.91 -44.61
C LEU A 37 -5.42 -5.81 -45.06
N LYS A 38 -6.16 -6.91 -44.93
CA LYS A 38 -7.61 -6.95 -45.17
C LYS A 38 -8.34 -6.22 -44.05
N ARG A 39 -9.38 -5.49 -44.44
CA ARG A 39 -10.28 -4.71 -43.59
C ARG A 39 -11.28 -5.63 -42.90
N THR A 40 -10.85 -6.33 -41.87
CA THR A 40 -11.71 -7.06 -40.92
C THR A 40 -10.97 -7.13 -39.59
N ASP A 41 -11.68 -6.89 -38.50
CA ASP A 41 -11.30 -7.12 -37.09
C ASP A 41 -11.11 -5.90 -36.17
N LEU A 42 -11.61 -4.71 -36.53
CA LEU A 42 -11.90 -3.66 -35.54
C LEU A 42 -13.18 -2.90 -35.93
N LEU A 43 -14.05 -2.71 -34.93
CA LEU A 43 -15.40 -2.11 -34.95
C LEU A 43 -16.57 -3.04 -35.32
N ARG A 44 -17.14 -3.67 -34.29
CA ARG A 44 -18.59 -3.95 -34.21
C ARG A 44 -19.09 -3.57 -32.81
N ILE A 45 -19.33 -2.28 -32.60
CA ILE A 45 -20.39 -1.84 -31.69
C ILE A 45 -21.58 -1.52 -32.60
N PRO A 46 -22.58 -2.38 -32.74
CA PRO A 46 -23.86 -1.93 -33.29
C PRO A 46 -24.43 -0.90 -32.31
N ALA A 47 -24.98 0.20 -32.81
CA ALA A 47 -25.77 1.11 -32.01
C ALA A 47 -26.88 0.30 -31.29
N ALA A 48 -26.71 0.07 -29.99
CA ALA A 48 -27.72 -0.57 -29.17
C ALA A 48 -28.76 0.49 -28.78
N SER A 49 -30.04 0.12 -28.80
CA SER A 49 -31.11 0.90 -28.18
C SER A 49 -30.72 1.29 -26.75
N PRO A 50 -31.13 2.47 -26.25
CA PRO A 50 -30.80 2.89 -24.89
C PRO A 50 -31.45 1.92 -23.89
N ALA A 51 -30.64 1.07 -23.26
CA ALA A 51 -31.07 0.30 -22.10
C ALA A 51 -31.41 1.28 -20.97
N SER A 52 -32.46 1.00 -20.22
CA SER A 52 -32.91 1.90 -19.15
C SER A 52 -32.10 1.66 -17.87
N VAL A 53 -31.63 2.73 -17.22
CA VAL A 53 -30.81 2.66 -16.00
C VAL A 53 -31.60 3.19 -14.81
N ARG A 54 -31.50 2.56 -13.64
CA ARG A 54 -32.11 3.01 -12.38
C ARG A 54 -31.03 3.41 -11.37
N HIS A 55 -31.38 4.37 -10.50
CA HIS A 55 -30.55 4.80 -9.38
C HIS A 55 -30.91 3.99 -8.13
N GLU A 56 -29.92 3.52 -7.38
CA GLU A 56 -30.16 2.86 -6.09
C GLU A 56 -30.12 3.84 -4.92
N SER A 57 -31.10 3.78 -4.02
CA SER A 57 -31.16 4.65 -2.84
C SER A 57 -30.17 4.16 -1.79
N GLY A 58 -29.05 4.89 -1.65
CA GLY A 58 -27.96 4.61 -0.70
C GLY A 58 -26.73 5.49 -0.90
N ALA A 59 -26.54 6.06 -2.11
CA ALA A 59 -25.47 7.00 -2.39
C ALA A 59 -25.74 8.40 -1.79
N SER A 60 -24.75 8.98 -1.11
CA SER A 60 -24.83 10.34 -0.58
C SER A 60 -25.15 11.33 -1.70
N SER A 61 -26.23 12.08 -1.55
CA SER A 61 -26.71 13.02 -2.56
C SER A 61 -25.72 14.18 -2.78
N LYS A 62 -25.20 14.30 -4.01
CA LYS A 62 -24.74 15.58 -4.55
C LYS A 62 -25.57 15.90 -5.78
N GLN A 63 -26.36 16.97 -5.70
CA GLN A 63 -27.12 17.53 -6.81
C GLN A 63 -26.17 17.97 -7.94
N TRP A 64 -26.39 17.46 -9.15
CA TRP A 64 -25.79 18.00 -10.38
C TRP A 64 -26.92 18.47 -11.31
N SER A 65 -26.78 19.68 -11.85
CA SER A 65 -27.77 20.30 -12.75
C SER A 65 -27.71 19.71 -14.17
N ARG A 66 -28.86 19.67 -14.84
CA ARG A 66 -29.14 18.96 -16.12
C ARG A 66 -28.29 19.39 -17.34
N GLY A 67 -27.38 20.35 -17.22
CA GLY A 67 -26.54 20.85 -18.32
C GLY A 67 -25.24 20.09 -18.59
N SER A 68 -24.80 19.21 -17.68
CA SER A 68 -23.47 18.55 -17.75
C SER A 68 -23.45 17.22 -18.54
N LEU A 69 -24.62 16.62 -18.80
CA LEU A 69 -24.69 15.24 -19.29
C LEU A 69 -24.23 15.05 -20.76
N ARG A 70 -24.18 16.11 -21.57
CA ARG A 70 -23.85 16.01 -23.00
C ARG A 70 -22.37 16.18 -23.31
N SER A 71 -21.58 16.84 -22.45
CA SER A 71 -20.15 17.08 -22.70
C SER A 71 -19.23 15.99 -22.11
N HIS A 72 -19.72 15.18 -21.16
CA HIS A 72 -18.91 14.16 -20.49
C HIS A 72 -18.84 12.80 -21.20
N LEU A 73 -19.76 12.52 -22.13
CA LEU A 73 -19.79 11.26 -22.88
C LEU A 73 -18.86 11.28 -24.11
N ASP A 74 -18.62 12.44 -24.73
CA ASP A 74 -17.74 12.55 -25.90
C ASP A 74 -16.23 12.54 -25.55
N GLN A 75 -15.84 12.84 -24.31
CA GLN A 75 -14.42 12.88 -23.91
C GLN A 75 -13.87 11.56 -23.36
N ARG A 76 -14.71 10.54 -23.12
CA ARG A 76 -14.30 9.25 -22.50
C ARG A 76 -14.08 8.10 -23.50
N GLY A 77 -13.97 8.40 -24.80
CA GLY A 77 -13.69 7.41 -25.85
C GLY A 77 -12.22 7.26 -26.25
N GLY A 78 -11.28 7.91 -25.55
CA GLY A 78 -9.93 8.16 -26.06
C GLY A 78 -8.77 7.46 -25.34
N VAL A 79 -8.92 6.27 -24.74
CA VAL A 79 -7.76 5.52 -24.21
C VAL A 79 -7.96 4.00 -24.32
N VAL A 80 -7.96 3.44 -25.53
CA VAL A 80 -7.62 2.02 -25.76
C VAL A 80 -6.91 1.89 -27.10
N SER A 81 -5.58 1.92 -27.09
CA SER A 81 -4.76 1.49 -28.23
C SER A 81 -3.29 1.34 -27.80
N ARG A 82 -2.94 0.16 -27.29
CA ARG A 82 -1.63 -0.50 -27.50
C ARG A 82 -1.64 -1.87 -26.82
N LEU A 83 -2.17 -2.88 -27.52
CA LEU A 83 -1.95 -4.29 -27.23
C LEU A 83 -2.20 -5.08 -28.52
N ALA A 84 -1.18 -5.17 -29.35
CA ALA A 84 -1.09 -6.15 -30.41
C ALA A 84 0.40 -6.43 -30.63
N ASP A 85 0.93 -7.49 -30.02
CA ASP A 85 1.55 -8.56 -30.81
C ASP A 85 1.86 -9.79 -29.95
N ARG A 86 1.93 -10.95 -30.62
CA ARG A 86 2.43 -12.27 -30.21
C ARG A 86 1.40 -13.31 -29.74
N ARG A 87 0.75 -13.95 -30.73
CA ARG A 87 0.73 -15.43 -30.82
C ARG A 87 1.33 -15.85 -32.15
N GLY A 88 2.28 -16.79 -32.07
CA GLY A 88 3.13 -17.23 -33.17
C GLY A 88 2.45 -18.17 -34.16
N LEU A 89 3.16 -18.43 -35.25
CA LEU A 89 2.86 -19.49 -36.21
C LEU A 89 4.18 -20.06 -36.75
N GLU A 90 4.37 -21.35 -36.47
CA GLU A 90 5.30 -22.22 -37.18
C GLU A 90 4.93 -22.28 -38.67
N ALA A 91 5.91 -22.14 -39.57
CA ALA A 91 5.83 -22.68 -40.92
C ALA A 91 7.22 -23.04 -41.44
N ARG A 92 7.40 -24.35 -41.66
CA ARG A 92 8.55 -24.95 -42.35
C ARG A 92 8.62 -24.47 -43.80
N CYS A 93 9.83 -24.20 -44.28
CA CYS A 93 10.15 -24.38 -45.70
C CYS A 93 11.62 -24.84 -45.83
N ALA A 94 11.80 -25.97 -46.49
CA ALA A 94 13.09 -26.62 -46.71
C ALA A 94 13.58 -26.43 -48.16
N ARG A 95 14.91 -26.49 -48.32
CA ARG A 95 15.78 -26.53 -49.53
C ARG A 95 16.36 -25.16 -49.95
N THR A 96 17.67 -24.95 -50.15
CA THR A 96 18.87 -25.84 -50.22
C THR A 96 20.17 -25.00 -50.20
N SER A 97 21.25 -25.60 -49.63
CA SER A 97 22.70 -25.29 -49.80
C SER A 97 23.23 -23.97 -49.18
N ALA A 98 24.39 -23.89 -48.50
CA ALA A 98 25.51 -24.80 -48.30
C ALA A 98 26.29 -24.48 -47.00
N SER A 99 26.95 -25.52 -46.46
CA SER A 99 28.16 -25.51 -45.61
C SER A 99 28.19 -24.76 -44.27
N GLY A 100 28.34 -25.52 -43.17
CA GLY A 100 28.88 -25.02 -41.91
C GLY A 100 28.51 -25.90 -40.71
N ARG A 101 29.26 -26.98 -40.49
CA ARG A 101 29.06 -27.96 -39.41
C ARG A 101 29.34 -27.35 -38.03
N GLY A 102 28.56 -27.73 -37.02
CA GLY A 102 28.93 -27.55 -35.61
C GLY A 102 27.83 -27.95 -34.64
N ARG A 103 27.83 -29.21 -34.19
CA ARG A 103 27.02 -29.74 -33.09
C ARG A 103 27.34 -28.99 -31.78
N ILE A 104 26.31 -28.73 -30.98
CA ILE A 104 26.42 -28.37 -29.56
C ILE A 104 26.09 -29.62 -28.75
N GLU A 105 27.04 -30.11 -27.97
CA GLU A 105 26.81 -31.01 -26.83
C GLU A 105 27.30 -30.32 -25.54
N PRO A 106 26.64 -30.55 -24.39
CA PRO A 106 26.92 -29.85 -23.14
C PRO A 106 28.01 -30.57 -22.33
N LEU A 107 29.03 -29.83 -21.89
CA LEU A 107 30.04 -30.33 -20.95
C LEU A 107 29.69 -29.90 -19.52
N THR A 108 29.51 -30.91 -18.68
CA THR A 108 29.50 -30.86 -17.22
C THR A 108 30.92 -30.93 -16.65
N ALA A 109 31.01 -30.55 -15.37
CA ALA A 109 32.02 -30.90 -14.36
C ALA A 109 33.30 -30.04 -14.21
N SER A 110 33.37 -29.38 -13.05
CA SER A 110 34.37 -29.59 -11.99
C SER A 110 35.88 -29.58 -12.36
N GLY A 111 36.59 -28.60 -11.81
CA GLY A 111 37.84 -28.84 -11.07
C GLY A 111 39.16 -28.41 -11.71
N CYS A 112 39.77 -27.33 -11.18
CA CYS A 112 41.21 -27.14 -10.85
C CYS A 112 41.36 -25.72 -10.26
N ARG A 113 41.78 -25.52 -9.00
CA ARG A 113 43.11 -25.61 -8.37
C ARG A 113 44.13 -24.52 -8.81
N SER A 114 44.45 -23.70 -7.81
CA SER A 114 45.61 -22.82 -7.55
C SER A 114 45.83 -21.54 -8.38
N ALA A 115 46.05 -20.46 -7.63
CA ALA A 115 46.48 -19.14 -8.03
C ALA A 115 47.99 -19.08 -8.29
N ALA A 116 48.40 -18.44 -9.39
CA ALA A 116 49.65 -17.70 -9.51
C ALA A 116 49.61 -16.79 -10.76
N GLU A 117 49.98 -15.52 -10.54
CA GLU A 117 50.62 -14.59 -11.48
C GLU A 117 49.79 -13.87 -12.56
N CYS A 118 49.28 -12.69 -12.21
CA CYS A 118 49.19 -11.51 -13.08
C CYS A 118 49.18 -10.23 -12.20
N PRO A 119 50.22 -9.37 -12.22
CA PRO A 119 50.22 -8.13 -11.46
C PRO A 119 49.54 -7.01 -12.25
N GLY A 120 48.49 -6.42 -11.70
CA GLY A 120 47.91 -5.16 -12.20
C GLY A 120 46.39 -5.16 -12.40
N ALA A 121 45.61 -5.37 -11.34
CA ALA A 121 44.22 -4.92 -11.28
C ALA A 121 43.89 -4.58 -9.81
N PRO A 122 43.22 -3.43 -9.53
CA PRO A 122 42.85 -3.09 -8.16
C PRO A 122 41.80 -4.10 -7.65
N ALA A 123 42.11 -4.74 -6.54
CA ALA A 123 41.15 -5.51 -5.76
C ALA A 123 40.18 -4.51 -5.11
N GLY A 124 38.95 -4.42 -5.62
CA GLY A 124 37.93 -3.52 -5.08
C GLY A 124 36.87 -3.09 -6.09
N ALA A 125 36.23 -4.04 -6.75
CA ALA A 125 35.00 -3.81 -7.49
C ALA A 125 34.21 -5.12 -7.55
N LEU A 126 33.77 -5.60 -6.39
CA LEU A 126 32.58 -6.43 -6.38
C LEU A 126 31.42 -5.52 -6.80
N ASP A 127 30.77 -5.94 -7.86
CA ASP A 127 29.64 -5.32 -8.53
C ASP A 127 28.64 -4.64 -7.57
N GLU A 128 28.64 -3.30 -7.53
CA GLU A 128 27.60 -2.48 -6.88
C GLU A 128 26.21 -2.68 -7.50
N ARG A 129 26.07 -3.42 -8.62
CA ARG A 129 24.81 -3.53 -9.36
C ARG A 129 23.85 -4.61 -8.86
N THR A 130 24.14 -5.29 -7.74
CA THR A 130 23.15 -6.21 -7.16
C THR A 130 23.25 -6.36 -5.63
N ARG A 131 23.44 -5.27 -4.87
CA ARG A 131 23.09 -5.31 -3.45
C ARG A 131 21.56 -5.29 -3.38
N VAL A 132 20.95 -6.41 -2.99
CA VAL A 132 19.54 -6.41 -2.61
C VAL A 132 19.39 -5.34 -1.53
N ALA A 133 18.59 -4.31 -1.78
CA ALA A 133 18.33 -3.25 -0.81
C ALA A 133 17.72 -3.92 0.43
N ARG A 134 18.37 -3.76 1.58
CA ARG A 134 17.88 -4.30 2.86
C ARG A 134 16.87 -3.31 3.44
N PRO A 135 15.77 -3.75 4.05
CA PRO A 135 14.88 -2.87 4.77
C PRO A 135 15.64 -2.10 5.87
N THR A 136 15.33 -0.81 6.01
CA THR A 136 15.90 0.03 7.06
C THR A 136 15.07 -0.10 8.35
N LEU A 137 15.69 -0.45 9.47
CA LEU A 137 15.05 -0.53 10.77
C LEU A 137 15.41 0.69 11.61
N PHE A 138 14.43 1.50 11.98
CA PHE A 138 14.62 2.61 12.91
C PHE A 138 14.32 2.17 14.35
N LEU A 139 15.21 2.47 15.30
CA LEU A 139 15.07 2.08 16.71
C LEU A 139 14.96 3.32 17.61
N LEU A 140 13.91 3.38 18.43
CA LEU A 140 13.62 4.49 19.36
C LEU A 140 13.70 4.00 20.80
N HIS A 141 14.55 4.62 21.63
CA HIS A 141 14.79 4.22 23.01
C HIS A 141 13.73 4.74 24.02
N ALA A 142 13.75 4.21 25.25
CA ALA A 142 12.91 4.68 26.36
C ALA A 142 13.42 5.95 27.05
N LEU A 143 12.59 6.51 27.93
CA LEU A 143 12.96 7.60 28.84
C LEU A 143 14.26 7.28 29.58
N GLY A 144 15.22 8.21 29.55
CA GLY A 144 16.47 8.05 30.30
C GLY A 144 17.52 7.17 29.64
N LEU A 145 17.20 6.50 28.55
CA LEU A 145 18.14 5.69 27.77
C LEU A 145 18.64 6.47 26.54
N SER A 146 19.38 5.79 25.67
CA SER A 146 19.90 6.32 24.40
C SER A 146 19.83 5.23 23.33
N ALA A 147 20.22 5.56 22.10
CA ALA A 147 20.37 4.63 20.99
C ALA A 147 21.13 3.35 21.38
N ARG A 148 22.11 3.46 22.30
CA ARG A 148 22.94 2.34 22.77
C ARG A 148 22.19 1.31 23.61
N SER A 149 20.98 1.61 24.09
CA SER A 149 20.14 0.59 24.73
C SER A 149 19.88 -0.56 23.76
N TRP A 150 19.86 -0.28 22.46
CA TRP A 150 19.62 -1.26 21.42
C TRP A 150 20.84 -2.09 21.01
N ASP A 151 22.06 -1.79 21.49
CA ASP A 151 23.30 -2.43 21.01
C ASP A 151 23.21 -3.97 21.06
N GLY A 152 22.72 -4.53 22.17
CA GLY A 152 22.55 -5.98 22.30
C GLY A 152 21.53 -6.57 21.31
N VAL A 153 20.46 -5.83 20.98
CA VAL A 153 19.46 -6.23 20.00
C VAL A 153 20.05 -6.15 18.58
N ILE A 154 20.80 -5.09 18.29
CA ILE A 154 21.50 -4.89 17.01
C ILE A 154 22.48 -6.03 16.75
N ASP A 155 23.30 -6.36 17.76
CA ASP A 155 24.25 -7.48 17.69
C ASP A 155 23.55 -8.82 17.42
N ALA A 156 22.36 -9.03 18.02
CA ALA A 156 21.57 -10.24 17.83
C ALA A 156 20.83 -10.30 16.48
N ILE A 157 20.47 -9.16 15.88
CA ILE A 157 19.87 -9.09 14.53
C ILE A 157 20.90 -9.47 13.45
N GLY A 158 22.16 -9.05 13.62
CA GLY A 158 23.22 -9.26 12.63
C GLY A 158 23.01 -8.45 11.34
N ASP A 159 23.53 -8.95 10.21
CA ASP A 159 23.60 -8.20 8.94
C ASP A 159 22.30 -8.22 8.10
N GLY A 160 21.19 -8.72 8.64
CA GLY A 160 19.93 -8.89 7.90
C GLY A 160 19.20 -7.58 7.58
N LEU A 161 19.39 -6.54 8.39
CA LEU A 161 18.69 -5.25 8.27
C LEU A 161 19.69 -4.09 8.22
N ASP A 162 19.28 -2.97 7.64
CA ASP A 162 20.02 -1.70 7.77
C ASP A 162 19.52 -0.96 9.01
N VAL A 163 20.23 -1.08 10.13
CA VAL A 163 19.72 -0.61 11.43
C VAL A 163 20.17 0.81 11.75
N VAL A 164 19.23 1.65 12.15
CA VAL A 164 19.42 3.05 12.52
C VAL A 164 18.81 3.30 13.90
N ALA A 165 19.63 3.20 14.95
CA ALA A 165 19.22 3.63 16.28
C ALA A 165 19.34 5.16 16.42
N LEU A 166 18.28 5.79 16.93
CA LEU A 166 18.19 7.24 17.07
C LEU A 166 18.25 7.64 18.54
N ASP A 167 19.13 8.58 18.87
CA ASP A 167 19.03 9.34 20.11
C ASP A 167 17.90 10.35 19.99
N LEU A 168 16.86 10.20 20.80
CA LEU A 168 15.73 11.13 20.80
C LEU A 168 16.17 12.50 21.36
N PRO A 169 15.59 13.62 20.89
CA PRO A 169 15.86 14.96 21.41
C PRO A 169 15.83 15.03 22.94
N GLY A 170 16.94 15.46 23.55
CA GLY A 170 17.10 15.50 25.00
C GLY A 170 17.74 14.27 25.63
N TYR A 171 18.18 13.28 24.84
CA TYR A 171 18.84 12.06 25.31
C TYR A 171 20.05 11.71 24.46
N GLY A 172 20.93 10.83 24.97
CA GLY A 172 22.14 10.39 24.27
C GLY A 172 22.98 11.56 23.75
N ASP A 173 23.39 11.49 22.48
CA ASP A 173 24.14 12.56 21.81
C ASP A 173 23.30 13.81 21.53
N ASN A 174 21.96 13.70 21.60
CA ASN A 174 21.01 14.81 21.45
C ASN A 174 20.58 15.43 22.79
N ALA A 175 21.27 15.13 23.90
CA ALA A 175 20.95 15.63 25.24
C ALA A 175 20.86 17.18 25.33
N ALA A 176 21.67 17.89 24.55
CA ALA A 176 21.70 19.35 24.53
C ALA A 176 20.57 20.00 23.70
N SER A 177 19.76 19.22 22.98
CA SER A 177 18.71 19.72 22.07
C SER A 177 17.35 19.09 22.40
N PRO A 178 16.76 19.38 23.58
CA PRO A 178 15.46 18.84 23.96
C PRO A 178 14.33 19.46 23.14
N LEU A 179 13.31 18.67 22.85
CA LEU A 179 11.99 19.13 22.42
C LEU A 179 11.01 18.98 23.58
N LEU A 180 9.90 19.73 23.54
CA LEU A 180 9.01 19.88 24.69
C LEU A 180 7.78 18.98 24.62
N THR A 181 7.44 18.49 23.44
CA THR A 181 6.19 17.73 23.22
C THR A 181 6.43 16.43 22.47
N VAL A 182 5.49 15.49 22.62
CA VAL A 182 5.50 14.23 21.85
C VAL A 182 5.38 14.52 20.36
N ARG A 183 4.55 15.52 19.99
CA ARG A 183 4.38 15.95 18.60
C ARG A 183 5.70 16.40 17.96
N GLU A 184 6.41 17.33 18.59
CA GLU A 184 7.70 17.83 18.08
C GLU A 184 8.72 16.68 17.95
N THR A 185 8.73 15.78 18.92
CA THR A 185 9.63 14.60 18.91
C THR A 185 9.28 13.64 17.76
N ALA A 186 8.00 13.35 17.55
CA ALA A 186 7.53 12.53 16.44
C ALA A 186 7.81 13.19 15.08
N GLU A 187 7.64 14.51 14.96
CA GLU A 187 7.98 15.27 13.75
C GLU A 187 9.48 15.22 13.45
N TRP A 188 10.31 15.29 14.49
CA TRP A 188 11.76 15.11 14.38
C TRP A 188 12.12 13.71 13.89
N VAL A 189 11.49 12.66 14.43
CA VAL A 189 11.70 11.27 13.96
C VAL A 189 11.26 11.11 12.51
N ALA A 190 10.08 11.62 12.14
CA ALA A 190 9.60 11.61 10.76
C ALA A 190 10.59 12.30 9.81
N ALA A 191 11.20 13.42 10.22
CA ALA A 191 12.23 14.09 9.45
C ALA A 191 13.49 13.22 9.27
N ARG A 192 13.95 12.52 10.31
CA ARG A 192 15.10 11.60 10.23
C ARG A 192 14.85 10.41 9.30
N ILE A 193 13.64 9.86 9.31
CA ILE A 193 13.25 8.77 8.41
C ILE A 193 13.27 9.28 6.96
N ARG A 194 12.65 10.45 6.71
CA ARG A 194 12.60 11.06 5.38
C ARG A 194 13.98 11.39 4.82
N GLU A 195 14.92 11.87 5.65
CA GLU A 195 16.28 12.19 5.23
C GLU A 195 17.07 10.99 4.72
N ARG A 196 16.72 9.77 5.17
CA ARG A 196 17.33 8.54 4.65
C ARG A 196 16.67 8.00 3.38
N GLU A 197 15.52 8.56 3.01
CA GLU A 197 14.72 8.15 1.85
C GLU A 197 14.57 6.63 1.69
N PRO A 198 14.23 5.86 2.75
CA PRO A 198 14.19 4.42 2.66
C PRO A 198 13.12 3.97 1.66
N ASP A 199 13.47 3.00 0.82
CA ASP A 199 12.53 2.35 -0.09
C ASP A 199 11.59 1.39 0.66
N GLU A 200 12.10 0.77 1.73
CA GLU A 200 11.39 -0.13 2.64
C GLU A 200 11.93 0.09 4.06
N TRP A 201 11.03 0.23 5.04
CA TRP A 201 11.46 0.46 6.42
C TRP A 201 10.53 -0.14 7.46
N LEU A 202 11.10 -0.41 8.64
CA LEU A 202 10.43 -0.81 9.87
C LEU A 202 10.79 0.17 10.98
N ILE A 203 9.99 0.19 12.04
CA ILE A 203 10.29 0.97 13.24
C ILE A 203 10.02 0.15 14.49
N ALA A 204 10.97 0.18 15.43
CA ALA A 204 10.79 -0.36 16.76
C ALA A 204 10.91 0.74 17.80
N GLY A 205 10.05 0.71 18.81
CA GLY A 205 10.05 1.68 19.89
C GLY A 205 9.95 1.03 21.26
N HIS A 206 10.84 1.43 22.17
CA HIS A 206 10.85 1.01 23.57
C HIS A 206 10.18 2.05 24.46
N SER A 207 9.18 1.66 25.26
CA SER A 207 8.50 2.56 26.22
C SER A 207 8.06 3.89 25.57
N MET A 208 8.61 5.03 25.99
CA MET A 208 8.45 6.35 25.35
C MET A 208 8.62 6.31 23.82
N GLY A 209 9.65 5.63 23.33
CA GLY A 209 9.90 5.42 21.91
C GLY A 209 8.79 4.64 21.22
N GLY A 210 8.08 3.77 21.94
CA GLY A 210 6.92 3.03 21.44
C GLY A 210 5.71 3.93 21.14
N LYS A 211 5.39 4.88 22.04
CA LYS A 211 4.35 5.91 21.77
C LYS A 211 4.71 6.71 20.52
N ILE A 212 5.96 7.18 20.43
CA ILE A 212 6.45 7.96 19.28
C ILE A 212 6.41 7.14 17.98
N ALA A 213 6.87 5.88 18.00
CA ALA A 213 6.85 4.99 16.85
C ALA A 213 5.43 4.73 16.34
N THR A 214 4.47 4.57 17.27
CA THR A 214 3.05 4.39 16.94
C THR A 214 2.47 5.62 16.25
N ILE A 215 2.77 6.82 16.75
CA ILE A 215 2.32 8.09 16.14
C ILE A 215 2.92 8.27 14.74
N VAL A 216 4.23 8.05 14.59
CA VAL A 216 4.92 8.15 13.29
C VAL A 216 4.36 7.14 12.30
N THR A 217 4.04 5.91 12.75
CA THR A 217 3.38 4.90 11.92
C THR A 217 1.98 5.35 11.47
N ALA A 218 1.19 5.93 12.38
CA ALA A 218 -0.13 6.47 12.05
C ALA A 218 -0.06 7.58 10.98
N TRP A 219 0.90 8.50 11.11
CA TRP A 219 1.16 9.52 10.11
C TRP A 219 1.59 8.92 8.78
N ALA A 220 2.48 7.92 8.79
CA ALA A 220 2.94 7.24 7.58
C ALA A 220 1.82 6.48 6.85
N GLU A 221 0.90 5.79 7.56
CA GLU A 221 -0.28 5.15 6.96
C GLU A 221 -1.25 6.15 6.32
N ARG A 222 -1.27 7.39 6.81
CA ARG A 222 -2.00 8.51 6.19
C ARG A 222 -1.17 9.23 5.12
N ALA A 223 0.05 8.77 4.86
CA ALA A 223 1.05 9.37 3.99
C ALA A 223 1.31 10.85 4.35
N GLU A 224 1.24 11.19 5.63
CA GLU A 224 1.57 12.50 6.20
C GLU A 224 3.09 12.63 6.39
N HIS A 225 3.58 13.86 6.58
CA HIS A 225 5.02 14.17 6.76
C HIS A 225 5.96 13.66 5.63
N GLY A 226 5.41 13.33 4.46
CA GLY A 226 6.18 12.80 3.32
C GLY A 226 6.67 11.37 3.53
N LEU A 227 6.04 10.63 4.45
CA LEU A 227 6.40 9.24 4.75
C LEU A 227 5.57 8.26 3.91
N ILE A 228 6.21 7.16 3.53
CA ILE A 228 5.53 5.94 3.06
C ILE A 228 5.24 5.05 4.28
N PRO A 229 4.14 4.28 4.30
CA PRO A 229 3.84 3.39 5.42
C PRO A 229 5.01 2.43 5.72
N PRO A 230 5.36 2.19 6.99
CA PRO A 230 6.33 1.16 7.33
C PRO A 230 5.79 -0.23 6.99
N THR A 231 6.71 -1.15 6.76
CA THR A 231 6.41 -2.57 6.56
C THR A 231 6.17 -3.30 7.87
N GLY A 232 6.71 -2.80 8.98
CA GLY A 232 6.43 -3.34 10.30
C GLY A 232 6.67 -2.36 11.44
N LEU A 233 5.92 -2.55 12.52
CA LEU A 233 6.03 -1.84 13.79
C LEU A 233 6.35 -2.85 14.90
N VAL A 234 7.37 -2.58 15.71
CA VAL A 234 7.69 -3.40 16.89
C VAL A 234 7.58 -2.54 18.14
N LEU A 235 6.68 -2.93 19.04
CA LEU A 235 6.46 -2.26 20.30
C LEU A 235 7.11 -3.08 21.41
N VAL A 236 8.10 -2.51 22.08
CA VAL A 236 8.85 -3.16 23.18
C VAL A 236 8.51 -2.44 24.47
N ASP A 237 7.87 -3.11 25.42
CA ASP A 237 7.44 -2.52 26.70
C ASP A 237 6.80 -1.13 26.52
N ALA A 238 6.00 -1.00 25.45
CA ALA A 238 5.73 0.30 24.85
C ALA A 238 4.74 1.13 25.66
N SER A 239 5.03 2.42 25.78
CA SER A 239 4.05 3.42 26.21
C SER A 239 2.90 3.46 25.22
N THR A 240 1.69 3.59 25.74
CA THR A 240 0.44 3.48 24.99
C THR A 240 0.13 4.78 24.25
N PRO A 241 -0.66 4.82 23.17
CA PRO A 241 -1.15 6.09 22.59
C PRO A 241 -1.85 6.99 23.61
N GLY A 242 -2.56 6.41 24.57
CA GLY A 242 -3.20 7.12 25.69
C GLY A 242 -2.26 7.52 26.83
N PRO A 243 -2.82 8.07 27.92
CA PRO A 243 -2.08 8.33 29.15
C PRO A 243 -1.51 7.05 29.76
N GLU A 244 -0.26 7.10 30.21
CA GLU A 244 0.40 5.96 30.84
C GLU A 244 -0.24 5.62 32.20
N PRO A 245 -0.38 4.32 32.52
CA PRO A 245 -0.88 3.86 33.82
C PRO A 245 0.17 3.98 34.95
N MET A 246 1.03 5.00 34.91
CA MET A 246 2.07 5.25 35.91
C MET A 246 1.50 5.97 37.13
N ALA A 247 1.75 5.41 38.32
CA ALA A 247 1.34 5.99 39.60
C ALA A 247 1.92 7.39 39.82
N GLU A 248 1.13 8.30 40.39
CA GLU A 248 1.53 9.70 40.61
C GLU A 248 2.70 9.81 41.58
N GLU A 249 2.79 8.92 42.56
CA GLU A 249 3.92 8.85 43.49
C GLU A 249 5.23 8.50 42.78
N ARG A 250 5.18 7.57 41.81
CA ARG A 250 6.33 7.18 40.98
C ARG A 250 6.77 8.36 40.10
N ARG A 251 5.81 9.03 39.45
CA ARG A 251 6.04 10.24 38.65
C ARG A 251 6.70 11.35 39.47
N ALA A 252 6.12 11.67 40.63
CA ALA A 252 6.62 12.70 41.53
C ALA A 252 8.04 12.38 42.04
N LEU A 253 8.34 11.11 42.33
CA LEU A 253 9.69 10.68 42.71
C LEU A 253 10.70 10.92 41.57
N MET A 254 10.35 10.54 40.34
CA MET A 254 11.20 10.73 39.16
C MET A 254 11.41 12.21 38.82
N GLU A 255 10.46 13.09 39.15
CA GLU A 255 10.66 14.53 39.06
C GLU A 255 11.60 15.07 40.15
N GLN A 256 11.51 14.53 41.37
CA GLN A 256 12.33 14.97 42.51
C GLN A 256 13.82 14.65 42.33
N TRP A 257 14.19 13.64 41.55
CA TRP A 257 15.60 13.36 41.23
C TRP A 257 16.32 14.54 40.58
N TRP A 258 15.58 15.45 39.92
CA TRP A 258 16.12 16.68 39.34
C TRP A 258 16.15 17.88 40.30
N ALA A 259 15.80 17.70 41.59
CA ALA A 259 15.77 18.78 42.56
C ALA A 259 17.14 19.46 42.75
N SER A 260 18.22 18.68 42.66
CA SER A 260 19.61 19.18 42.74
C SER A 260 20.15 19.74 41.42
N GLY A 261 19.38 19.64 40.33
CA GLY A 261 19.80 20.02 38.99
C GLY A 261 20.43 18.90 38.17
N THR A 262 20.74 17.74 38.76
CA THR A 262 21.23 16.51 38.10
C THR A 262 20.68 15.27 38.77
N ILE A 263 20.48 14.18 38.04
CA ILE A 263 20.16 12.87 38.64
C ILE A 263 21.42 12.28 39.26
N SER A 264 21.35 11.86 40.53
CA SER A 264 22.48 11.22 41.21
C SER A 264 22.77 9.82 40.65
N ALA A 265 23.98 9.31 40.85
CA ALA A 265 24.31 7.94 40.42
C ALA A 265 23.48 6.89 41.17
N GLU A 266 23.11 7.17 42.42
CA GLU A 266 22.26 6.31 43.25
C GLU A 266 20.82 6.27 42.70
N ASP A 267 20.23 7.43 42.40
CA ASP A 267 18.89 7.52 41.82
C ASP A 267 18.84 6.87 40.43
N ALA A 268 19.84 7.12 39.59
CA ALA A 268 19.95 6.49 38.27
C ALA A 268 20.09 4.96 38.37
N ALA A 269 20.90 4.47 39.32
CA ALA A 269 21.02 3.04 39.60
C ALA A 269 19.72 2.42 40.12
N ALA A 270 18.99 3.14 40.97
CA ALA A 270 17.69 2.73 41.48
C ALA A 270 16.63 2.69 40.37
N TYR A 271 16.65 3.66 39.45
CA TYR A 271 15.77 3.69 38.28
C TYR A 271 15.97 2.45 37.39
N ILE A 272 17.20 2.16 36.98
CA ILE A 272 17.52 0.98 36.17
C ILE A 272 17.14 -0.30 36.92
N HIS A 273 17.45 -0.38 38.22
CA HIS A 273 17.08 -1.55 39.02
C HIS A 273 15.57 -1.77 39.07
N ALA A 274 14.77 -0.72 39.25
CA ALA A 274 13.32 -0.79 39.34
C ALA A 274 12.65 -1.18 38.00
N ASN A 275 13.31 -0.97 36.87
CA ASN A 275 12.82 -1.36 35.55
C ASN A 275 13.27 -2.76 35.12
N THR A 276 14.14 -3.42 35.89
CA THR A 276 14.63 -4.77 35.58
C THR A 276 14.15 -5.79 36.62
N ALA A 277 13.64 -6.94 36.17
CA ALA A 277 13.22 -8.03 37.06
C ALA A 277 14.39 -8.91 37.53
N GLY A 278 15.52 -8.84 36.81
CA GLY A 278 16.72 -9.62 37.10
C GLY A 278 18.00 -8.86 36.72
N PRO A 279 19.17 -9.44 36.98
CA PRO A 279 20.44 -8.80 36.67
C PRO A 279 20.64 -8.63 35.16
N ILE A 280 21.12 -7.45 34.75
CA ILE A 280 21.65 -7.18 33.41
C ILE A 280 23.18 -7.19 33.44
N PRO A 281 23.87 -7.41 32.30
CA PRO A 281 25.34 -7.39 32.25
C PRO A 281 25.92 -6.09 32.81
N GLY A 282 27.01 -6.18 33.58
CA GLY A 282 27.57 -5.02 34.30
C GLY A 282 27.88 -3.81 33.41
N ALA A 283 28.50 -4.05 32.25
CA ALA A 283 28.79 -3.00 31.28
C ALA A 283 27.50 -2.33 30.73
N VAL A 284 26.46 -3.12 30.44
CA VAL A 284 25.16 -2.61 29.99
C VAL A 284 24.51 -1.76 31.09
N ARG A 285 24.58 -2.23 32.35
CA ARG A 285 24.07 -1.49 33.51
C ARG A 285 24.78 -0.15 33.70
N GLU A 286 26.10 -0.13 33.64
CA GLU A 286 26.91 1.09 33.79
C GLU A 286 26.60 2.10 32.68
N THR A 287 26.49 1.63 31.44
CA THR A 287 26.06 2.47 30.31
C THR A 287 24.66 3.05 30.55
N ALA A 288 23.68 2.23 30.92
CA ALA A 288 22.31 2.67 31.18
C ALA A 288 22.21 3.69 32.34
N ILE A 289 22.95 3.50 33.42
CA ILE A 289 23.06 4.47 34.52
C ILE A 289 23.62 5.80 34.01
N ALA A 290 24.71 5.76 33.25
CA ALA A 290 25.31 6.96 32.69
C ALA A 290 24.36 7.67 31.70
N ASP A 291 23.48 6.93 31.01
CA ASP A 291 22.48 7.47 30.07
C ASP A 291 21.39 8.25 30.83
N VAL A 292 20.92 7.71 31.95
CA VAL A 292 19.96 8.40 32.82
C VAL A 292 20.56 9.69 33.34
N GLN A 293 21.80 9.66 33.84
CA GLN A 293 22.46 10.83 34.40
C GLN A 293 22.69 11.97 33.39
N ARG A 294 22.90 11.64 32.11
CA ARG A 294 23.18 12.64 31.07
C ARG A 294 21.92 13.13 30.34
N SER A 295 20.76 12.60 30.68
CA SER A 295 19.49 13.01 30.10
C SER A 295 19.24 14.51 30.33
N SER A 296 18.55 15.16 29.41
CA SER A 296 18.16 16.55 29.57
C SER A 296 17.10 16.67 30.65
N ARG A 297 17.34 17.56 31.64
CA ARG A 297 16.34 17.92 32.65
C ARG A 297 15.01 18.35 32.01
N VAL A 298 15.08 19.10 30.91
CA VAL A 298 13.90 19.63 30.24
C VAL A 298 13.10 18.48 29.61
N ALA A 299 13.74 17.64 28.79
CA ALA A 299 13.05 16.52 28.14
C ALA A 299 12.47 15.53 29.15
N TRP A 300 13.22 15.22 30.22
CA TRP A 300 12.76 14.33 31.28
C TRP A 300 11.50 14.86 31.97
N LEU A 301 11.51 16.12 32.40
CA LEU A 301 10.37 16.71 33.10
C LEU A 301 9.17 16.94 32.18
N GLU A 302 9.37 17.35 30.93
CA GLU A 302 8.26 17.52 29.98
C GLU A 302 7.61 16.19 29.60
N TRP A 303 8.38 15.10 29.51
CA TRP A 303 7.79 13.77 29.36
C TRP A 303 6.88 13.42 30.55
N LEU A 304 7.38 13.52 31.79
CA LEU A 304 6.61 13.16 32.99
C LEU A 304 5.35 14.03 33.19
N ARG A 305 5.47 15.34 32.94
CA ARG A 305 4.40 16.32 33.20
C ARG A 305 3.39 16.43 32.08
N ARG A 306 3.76 16.05 30.86
CA ARG A 306 2.91 16.22 29.67
C ARG A 306 2.94 14.97 28.81
N GLY A 307 4.10 14.57 28.28
CA GLY A 307 4.16 13.52 27.25
C GLY A 307 3.55 12.17 27.66
N SER A 308 3.79 11.72 28.89
CA SER A 308 3.19 10.48 29.42
C SER A 308 1.68 10.60 29.65
N LEU A 309 1.15 11.82 29.75
CA LEU A 309 -0.27 12.11 30.00
C LEU A 309 -1.05 12.48 28.73
N GLU A 310 -0.36 12.75 27.62
CA GLU A 310 -1.01 13.05 26.34
C GLU A 310 -1.78 11.84 25.82
N ASP A 311 -3.01 12.09 25.35
CA ASP A 311 -3.87 11.08 24.72
C ASP A 311 -3.88 11.26 23.20
N TRP A 312 -3.28 10.30 22.51
CA TRP A 312 -3.20 10.23 21.05
C TRP A 312 -4.13 9.16 20.47
N SER A 313 -4.98 8.53 21.27
CA SER A 313 -5.76 7.35 20.88
C SER A 313 -6.62 7.61 19.64
N ASP A 314 -7.33 8.76 19.60
CA ASP A 314 -8.17 9.15 18.45
C ASP A 314 -7.34 9.51 17.21
N GLU A 315 -6.18 10.16 17.40
CA GLU A 315 -5.32 10.56 16.28
C GLU A 315 -4.56 9.37 15.69
N VAL A 316 -4.16 8.39 16.51
CA VAL A 316 -3.55 7.14 16.06
C VAL A 316 -4.61 6.27 15.37
N GLY A 317 -5.77 6.08 15.99
CA GLY A 317 -6.82 5.21 15.46
C GLY A 317 -6.37 3.75 15.40
N VAL A 318 -6.83 3.01 14.39
CA VAL A 318 -6.47 1.59 14.20
C VAL A 318 -5.48 1.48 13.06
N LEU A 319 -4.26 1.03 13.39
CA LEU A 319 -3.16 0.79 12.46
C LEU A 319 -3.30 -0.56 11.76
N ARG A 320 -2.79 -0.60 10.54
CA ARG A 320 -2.83 -1.77 9.65
C ARG A 320 -1.46 -2.40 9.47
N THR A 321 -0.41 -1.62 9.74
CA THR A 321 0.98 -2.03 9.73
C THR A 321 1.13 -3.32 10.55
N PRO A 322 1.68 -4.39 9.96
CA PRO A 322 2.01 -5.60 10.70
C PRO A 322 2.80 -5.25 11.96
N THR A 323 2.27 -5.63 13.12
CA THR A 323 2.83 -5.20 14.40
C THR A 323 3.19 -6.40 15.26
N ALA A 324 4.30 -6.32 15.98
CA ALA A 324 4.63 -7.24 17.07
C ALA A 324 4.70 -6.45 18.38
N ILE A 325 4.08 -6.96 19.44
CA ILE A 325 4.22 -6.42 20.79
C ILE A 325 5.07 -7.40 21.59
N VAL A 326 6.18 -6.93 22.13
CA VAL A 326 7.08 -7.67 23.01
C VAL A 326 7.07 -6.98 24.35
N VAL A 327 6.84 -7.73 25.42
CA VAL A 327 6.68 -7.16 26.76
C VAL A 327 7.33 -8.05 27.81
N GLY A 328 7.96 -7.44 28.81
CA GLY A 328 8.45 -8.17 29.96
C GLY A 328 7.30 -8.67 30.83
N ALA A 329 7.30 -9.97 31.15
CA ALA A 329 6.26 -10.59 31.96
C ALA A 329 6.16 -9.99 33.38
N GLU A 330 7.25 -9.40 33.87
CA GLU A 330 7.37 -8.80 35.20
C GLU A 330 7.30 -7.27 35.15
N ASP A 331 6.90 -6.67 34.02
CA ASP A 331 6.68 -5.23 33.91
C ASP A 331 5.42 -4.81 34.69
N PRO A 332 5.56 -4.02 35.77
CA PRO A 332 4.44 -3.68 36.65
C PRO A 332 3.44 -2.70 36.01
N ASP A 333 3.91 -1.81 35.13
CA ASP A 333 3.13 -0.69 34.62
C ASP A 333 2.69 -0.93 33.18
N LEU A 334 3.55 -1.50 32.34
CA LEU A 334 3.31 -1.71 30.91
C LEU A 334 3.38 -3.20 30.51
N GLY A 335 3.18 -4.10 31.47
CA GLY A 335 3.02 -5.55 31.24
C GLY A 335 1.86 -5.94 30.31
N ALA A 336 1.75 -7.23 29.99
CA ALA A 336 0.85 -7.72 28.93
C ALA A 336 -0.60 -7.26 29.08
N VAL A 337 -1.15 -7.23 30.30
CA VAL A 337 -2.52 -6.74 30.55
C VAL A 337 -2.72 -5.31 30.05
N ASN A 338 -1.74 -4.43 30.27
CA ASN A 338 -1.83 -3.04 29.80
C ASN A 338 -1.51 -2.92 28.31
N GLN A 339 -0.61 -3.76 27.76
CA GLN A 339 -0.41 -3.84 26.31
C GLN A 339 -1.70 -4.26 25.59
N GLU A 340 -2.37 -5.32 26.04
CA GLU A 340 -3.63 -5.81 25.50
C GLU A 340 -4.76 -4.78 25.65
N ARG A 341 -4.80 -4.07 26.77
CA ARG A 341 -5.86 -3.11 27.04
C ARG A 341 -5.67 -1.78 26.30
N LEU A 342 -4.44 -1.32 26.12
CA LEU A 342 -4.15 0.06 25.71
C LEU A 342 -3.38 0.17 24.39
N ASN A 343 -2.61 -0.83 23.97
CA ASN A 343 -1.92 -0.83 22.68
C ASN A 343 -2.65 -1.69 21.63
N LEU A 344 -3.06 -2.91 21.99
CA LEU A 344 -3.72 -3.84 21.07
C LEU A 344 -4.97 -3.28 20.37
N PRO A 345 -5.81 -2.41 20.98
CA PRO A 345 -6.93 -1.78 20.26
C PRO A 345 -6.49 -0.94 19.05
N HIS A 346 -5.27 -0.42 19.06
CA HIS A 346 -4.68 0.35 17.96
C HIS A 346 -3.96 -0.53 16.95
N VAL A 347 -3.60 -1.77 17.30
CA VAL A 347 -2.87 -2.71 16.44
C VAL A 347 -3.49 -4.11 16.53
N PRO A 348 -4.75 -4.31 16.10
CA PRO A 348 -5.49 -5.55 16.33
C PRO A 348 -4.89 -6.78 15.63
N ASN A 349 -4.00 -6.56 14.66
CA ASN A 349 -3.25 -7.62 13.97
C ASN A 349 -1.98 -8.05 14.73
N ALA A 350 -1.68 -7.41 15.86
CA ALA A 350 -0.52 -7.72 16.67
C ALA A 350 -0.74 -8.98 17.51
N VAL A 351 0.35 -9.69 17.76
CA VAL A 351 0.42 -10.71 18.80
C VAL A 351 1.25 -10.13 19.94
N VAL A 352 0.72 -10.24 21.17
CA VAL A 352 1.43 -9.87 22.39
C VAL A 352 2.31 -11.05 22.81
N HIS A 353 3.59 -10.78 23.00
CA HIS A 353 4.59 -11.76 23.36
C HIS A 353 5.25 -11.38 24.68
N GLU A 354 5.03 -12.19 25.69
CA GLU A 354 5.69 -12.05 26.98
C GLU A 354 7.09 -12.65 26.96
N VAL A 355 8.03 -11.96 27.59
CA VAL A 355 9.38 -12.45 27.85
C VAL A 355 9.48 -12.79 29.33
N ASP A 356 9.52 -14.09 29.63
CA ASP A 356 9.57 -14.61 30.99
C ASP A 356 10.76 -14.06 31.78
N GLY A 357 10.51 -13.57 32.99
CA GLY A 357 11.53 -13.01 33.87
C GLY A 357 12.14 -11.68 33.41
N ALA A 358 11.54 -11.02 32.41
CA ALA A 358 11.92 -9.68 31.97
C ALA A 358 11.06 -8.61 32.64
N GLY A 359 11.69 -7.52 33.09
CA GLY A 359 10.99 -6.31 33.53
C GLY A 359 10.72 -5.34 32.37
N HIS A 360 10.46 -4.08 32.69
CA HIS A 360 10.19 -2.99 31.75
C HIS A 360 11.34 -2.71 30.76
N ASP A 361 12.59 -2.99 31.13
CA ASP A 361 13.75 -2.89 30.24
C ASP A 361 14.07 -4.25 29.59
N SER A 362 13.07 -4.89 28.99
CA SER A 362 13.19 -6.27 28.49
C SER A 362 14.31 -6.45 27.48
N LEU A 363 14.57 -5.43 26.66
CA LEU A 363 15.64 -5.43 25.66
C LEU A 363 17.05 -5.39 26.26
N LEU A 364 17.22 -4.87 27.48
CA LEU A 364 18.51 -4.91 28.20
C LEU A 364 18.74 -6.28 28.85
N GLN A 365 17.67 -6.98 29.24
CA GLN A 365 17.73 -8.29 29.87
C GLN A 365 17.82 -9.45 28.87
N TYR A 366 17.01 -9.40 27.81
CA TYR A 366 16.86 -10.48 26.82
C TYR A 366 16.88 -9.95 25.38
N PRO A 367 17.99 -9.30 24.96
CA PRO A 367 18.10 -8.70 23.62
C PRO A 367 17.85 -9.68 22.48
N GLY A 368 18.24 -10.96 22.65
CA GLY A 368 18.03 -12.00 21.64
C GLY A 368 16.55 -12.34 21.39
N GLU A 369 15.70 -12.30 22.43
CA GLU A 369 14.26 -12.51 22.27
C GLU A 369 13.63 -11.34 21.51
N VAL A 370 13.97 -10.10 21.87
CA VAL A 370 13.51 -8.91 21.16
C VAL A 370 13.95 -8.93 19.68
N ALA A 371 15.22 -9.26 19.41
CA ALA A 371 15.76 -9.39 18.06
C ALA A 371 15.03 -10.45 17.22
N ARG A 372 14.62 -11.57 17.83
CA ARG A 372 13.84 -12.63 17.17
C ARG A 372 12.48 -12.12 16.68
N PHE A 373 11.82 -11.25 17.43
CA PHE A 373 10.55 -10.66 17.00
C PHE A 373 10.72 -9.63 15.90
N VAL A 374 11.77 -8.79 15.98
CA VAL A 374 12.12 -7.83 14.92
C VAL A 374 12.40 -8.55 13.60
N THR A 375 13.29 -9.54 13.62
CA THR A 375 13.66 -10.31 12.42
C THR A 375 12.50 -11.16 11.90
N GLY A 376 11.70 -11.75 12.80
CA GLY A 376 10.52 -12.52 12.43
C GLY A 376 9.44 -11.67 11.76
N LEU A 377 9.26 -10.41 12.19
CA LEU A 377 8.35 -9.49 11.53
C LEU A 377 8.88 -9.06 10.15
N ALA A 378 10.16 -8.69 10.06
CA ALA A 378 10.78 -8.31 8.79
C ALA A 378 10.64 -9.41 7.72
N ALA A 379 10.89 -10.68 8.08
CA ALA A 379 10.78 -11.81 7.16
C ALA A 379 9.33 -12.10 6.70
N ARG A 380 8.30 -11.73 7.48
CA ARG A 380 6.89 -11.95 7.09
C ARG A 380 6.39 -10.95 6.04
N VAL A 381 7.03 -9.79 5.93
CA VAL A 381 6.51 -8.68 5.13
C VAL A 381 7.11 -8.65 3.71
N GLU A 382 8.20 -9.39 3.46
CA GLU A 382 8.86 -9.61 2.15
C GLU A 382 7.97 -10.25 1.04
N GLY A 383 6.64 -10.30 1.19
CA GLY A 383 5.71 -10.90 0.24
C GLY A 383 4.41 -10.14 -0.03
N THR A 384 4.22 -8.95 0.51
CA THR A 384 3.04 -8.13 0.19
C THR A 384 3.28 -7.35 -1.12
N ALA A 385 2.25 -7.12 -1.92
CA ALA A 385 2.34 -6.40 -3.20
C ALA A 385 2.72 -4.92 -2.98
N ALA A 386 3.99 -4.69 -2.66
CA ALA A 386 4.55 -3.41 -2.34
C ALA A 386 4.48 -2.53 -3.59
N LEU A 387 4.00 -1.31 -3.42
CA LEU A 387 4.10 -0.31 -4.47
C LEU A 387 5.58 -0.11 -4.81
N PRO A 388 5.93 0.13 -6.08
CA PRO A 388 7.28 0.57 -6.40
C PRO A 388 7.63 1.79 -5.53
N PRO A 389 8.80 1.83 -4.86
CA PRO A 389 9.10 2.86 -3.87
C PRO A 389 8.95 4.30 -4.40
N ALA A 390 9.34 4.53 -5.65
CA ALA A 390 9.16 5.83 -6.31
C ALA A 390 7.68 6.23 -6.46
N PHE A 391 6.78 5.26 -6.68
CA PHE A 391 5.34 5.50 -6.75
C PHE A 391 4.76 5.77 -5.36
N ALA A 392 5.20 5.03 -4.34
CA ALA A 392 4.80 5.29 -2.95
C ALA A 392 5.22 6.69 -2.50
N ARG A 393 6.45 7.13 -2.82
CA ARG A 393 6.92 8.51 -2.59
C ARG A 393 6.09 9.56 -3.32
N LEU A 394 5.69 9.30 -4.57
CA LEU A 394 4.79 10.19 -5.30
C LEU A 394 3.46 10.34 -4.56
N ILE A 395 2.88 9.23 -4.08
CA ILE A 395 1.65 9.30 -3.29
C ILE A 395 1.88 10.12 -2.02
N ALA A 396 3.00 9.95 -1.32
CA ALA A 396 3.33 10.71 -0.10
C ALA A 396 3.73 12.18 -0.33
N SER A 397 3.93 12.60 -1.58
CA SER A 397 4.40 13.95 -1.91
C SER A 397 3.32 15.02 -1.75
N ASP A 398 3.76 16.28 -1.77
CA ASP A 398 2.90 17.46 -1.79
C ASP A 398 2.12 17.64 -3.11
N ARG A 399 2.32 16.76 -4.10
CA ARG A 399 1.51 16.71 -5.32
C ARG A 399 0.18 16.00 -5.13
N VAL A 400 0.00 15.28 -4.03
CA VAL A 400 -1.21 14.50 -3.76
C VAL A 400 -1.88 15.02 -2.48
N SER A 401 -3.12 15.47 -2.61
CA SER A 401 -3.89 15.97 -1.46
C SER A 401 -4.06 14.89 -0.38
N ALA A 402 -4.15 15.29 0.90
CA ALA A 402 -4.41 14.38 2.02
C ALA A 402 -5.68 13.56 1.82
N ARG A 403 -6.68 14.12 1.14
CA ARG A 403 -7.89 13.39 0.77
C ARG A 403 -7.60 12.27 -0.24
N THR A 404 -6.87 12.58 -1.31
CA THR A 404 -6.52 11.60 -2.34
C THR A 404 -5.60 10.53 -1.77
N ARG A 405 -4.58 10.91 -0.99
CA ARG A 405 -3.68 10.00 -0.26
C ARG A 405 -4.46 8.98 0.57
N ARG A 406 -5.38 9.43 1.42
CA ARG A 406 -6.23 8.53 2.22
C ARG A 406 -7.06 7.57 1.38
N VAL A 407 -7.59 8.00 0.23
CA VAL A 407 -8.32 7.11 -0.69
C VAL A 407 -7.39 6.06 -1.30
N MET A 408 -6.17 6.44 -1.68
CA MET A 408 -5.17 5.52 -2.23
C MET A 408 -4.73 4.48 -1.21
N MET A 409 -4.40 4.91 0.00
CA MET A 409 -4.01 4.00 1.09
C MET A 409 -5.13 3.01 1.39
N ARG A 410 -6.38 3.47 1.46
CA ARG A 410 -7.54 2.55 1.63
C ARG A 410 -7.66 1.52 0.51
N ARG A 411 -7.28 1.85 -0.72
CA ARG A 411 -7.37 0.91 -1.85
C ARG A 411 -6.26 -0.12 -1.83
N LEU A 412 -5.12 0.15 -1.20
CA LEU A 412 -4.07 -0.85 -0.98
C LEU A 412 -4.55 -1.96 -0.03
N ASP A 413 -5.44 -1.64 0.91
CA ASP A 413 -6.04 -2.63 1.82
C ASP A 413 -6.66 -3.79 1.03
N GLY A 414 -6.32 -5.02 1.40
CA GLY A 414 -7.00 -6.20 0.85
C GLY A 414 -8.50 -6.24 1.24
N PRO A 415 -9.29 -7.16 0.66
CA PRO A 415 -10.70 -7.32 1.01
C PRO A 415 -10.95 -7.71 2.48
N GLY A 416 -9.91 -8.13 3.21
CA GLY A 416 -9.97 -8.43 4.65
C GLY A 416 -10.91 -9.58 5.01
N ASP A 417 -11.36 -9.59 6.27
CA ASP A 417 -12.36 -10.54 6.80
C ASP A 417 -13.80 -10.03 6.66
N ALA A 418 -14.07 -9.16 5.67
CA ALA A 418 -15.39 -8.62 5.45
C ALA A 418 -16.46 -9.73 5.35
N PRO A 419 -17.70 -9.48 5.84
CA PRO A 419 -18.82 -10.36 5.57
C PRO A 419 -18.91 -10.66 4.08
N ARG A 420 -19.32 -11.87 3.71
CA ARG A 420 -19.32 -12.31 2.32
C ARG A 420 -20.75 -12.41 1.80
N VAL A 421 -20.97 -11.86 0.60
CA VAL A 421 -22.24 -12.00 -0.14
C VAL A 421 -22.19 -13.25 -1.01
N PHE A 422 -21.02 -13.55 -1.57
CA PHE A 422 -20.83 -14.70 -2.45
C PHE A 422 -20.45 -15.98 -1.69
N SER A 423 -21.01 -17.11 -2.13
CA SER A 423 -20.56 -18.43 -1.66
C SER A 423 -19.12 -18.72 -2.11
N PRO A 424 -18.40 -19.65 -1.47
CA PRO A 424 -17.05 -20.04 -1.89
C PRO A 424 -16.96 -20.47 -3.37
N ALA A 425 -17.98 -21.18 -3.87
CA ALA A 425 -18.05 -21.60 -5.27
C ALA A 425 -18.25 -20.41 -6.22
N GLN A 426 -19.15 -19.48 -5.88
CA GLN A 426 -19.37 -18.25 -6.64
C GLN A 426 -18.11 -17.38 -6.69
N ARG A 427 -17.40 -17.23 -5.57
CA ARG A 427 -16.14 -16.47 -5.52
C ARG A 427 -15.04 -17.12 -6.35
N ALA A 428 -14.91 -18.45 -6.31
CA ALA A 428 -13.96 -19.17 -7.15
C ALA A 428 -14.28 -18.97 -8.65
N LEU A 429 -15.55 -19.08 -9.04
CA LEU A 429 -16.00 -18.83 -10.41
C LEU A 429 -15.74 -17.38 -10.84
N LEU A 430 -16.08 -16.41 -9.99
CA LEU A 430 -15.84 -14.99 -10.26
C LEU A 430 -14.35 -14.69 -10.44
N THR A 431 -13.48 -15.33 -9.65
CA THR A 431 -12.02 -15.18 -9.79
C THR A 431 -11.55 -15.60 -11.19
N VAL A 432 -12.03 -16.74 -11.70
CA VAL A 432 -11.71 -17.21 -13.05
C VAL A 432 -12.29 -16.29 -14.11
N LEU A 433 -13.53 -15.83 -13.93
CA LEU A 433 -14.20 -14.91 -14.83
C LEU A 433 -13.46 -13.57 -14.96
N VAL A 434 -13.08 -12.96 -13.82
CA VAL A 434 -12.31 -11.71 -13.78
C VAL A 434 -10.97 -11.87 -14.50
N ALA A 435 -10.29 -13.01 -14.32
CA ALA A 435 -9.02 -13.27 -15.00
C ALA A 435 -9.14 -13.34 -16.54
N ARG A 436 -10.35 -13.59 -17.08
CA ARG A 436 -10.64 -13.52 -18.53
C ARG A 436 -11.01 -12.11 -18.98
N VAL A 437 -11.83 -11.43 -18.20
CA VAL A 437 -12.28 -10.05 -18.45
C VAL A 437 -11.12 -9.06 -18.42
N LEU A 438 -10.23 -9.21 -17.44
CA LEU A 438 -9.12 -8.30 -17.20
C LEU A 438 -7.85 -9.11 -16.88
N PRO A 439 -6.98 -9.39 -17.86
CA PRO A 439 -5.71 -10.06 -17.62
C PRO A 439 -4.79 -9.19 -16.75
N GLN A 440 -4.74 -9.46 -15.44
CA GLN A 440 -4.04 -8.65 -14.43
C GLN A 440 -2.52 -8.85 -14.39
N ARG A 441 -1.87 -9.05 -15.54
CA ARG A 441 -0.45 -9.43 -15.61
C ARG A 441 0.43 -8.43 -14.85
N GLY A 442 1.00 -8.87 -13.72
CA GLY A 442 1.95 -8.08 -12.93
C GLY A 442 1.34 -7.27 -11.77
N THR A 443 0.06 -7.48 -11.42
CA THR A 443 -0.55 -6.87 -10.23
C THR A 443 -1.25 -7.86 -9.30
N ASP A 444 -1.55 -9.09 -9.75
CA ASP A 444 -2.16 -10.20 -8.99
C ASP A 444 -3.15 -9.77 -7.89
N LEU A 445 -4.10 -8.88 -8.21
CA LEU A 445 -5.04 -8.32 -7.23
C LEU A 445 -6.25 -9.25 -7.06
N ASP A 446 -6.69 -9.44 -5.82
CA ASP A 446 -7.95 -10.11 -5.49
C ASP A 446 -9.16 -9.20 -5.78
N ILE A 447 -9.40 -8.96 -7.06
CA ILE A 447 -10.53 -8.15 -7.55
C ILE A 447 -11.87 -8.81 -7.18
N ALA A 448 -11.96 -10.15 -7.26
CA ALA A 448 -13.18 -10.87 -6.92
C ALA A 448 -13.55 -10.70 -5.44
N GLY A 449 -12.58 -10.83 -4.53
CA GLY A 449 -12.79 -10.59 -3.10
C GLY A 449 -13.14 -9.13 -2.79
N ARG A 450 -12.55 -8.17 -3.51
CA ARG A 450 -12.89 -6.74 -3.34
C ARG A 450 -14.31 -6.41 -3.78
N ILE A 451 -14.78 -7.01 -4.88
CA ILE A 451 -16.16 -6.86 -5.34
C ILE A 451 -17.13 -7.43 -4.28
N ASP A 452 -16.84 -8.62 -3.75
CA ASP A 452 -17.64 -9.24 -2.67
C ASP A 452 -17.73 -8.33 -1.43
N ALA A 453 -16.59 -7.73 -1.03
CA ALA A 453 -16.52 -6.81 0.10
C ALA A 453 -17.33 -5.51 -0.11
N GLU A 454 -17.30 -4.92 -1.31
CA GLU A 454 -18.13 -3.74 -1.63
C GLU A 454 -19.63 -4.06 -1.55
N PHE A 455 -20.06 -5.21 -2.10
CA PHE A 455 -21.46 -5.62 -1.99
C PHE A 455 -21.88 -5.90 -0.54
N ALA A 456 -21.00 -6.50 0.26
CA ALA A 456 -21.26 -6.73 1.68
C ALA A 456 -21.42 -5.43 2.47
N ALA A 457 -20.67 -4.38 2.07
CA ALA A 457 -20.79 -3.04 2.63
C ALA A 457 -22.02 -2.26 2.10
N GLY A 458 -22.79 -2.84 1.16
CA GLY A 458 -23.89 -2.15 0.49
C GLY A 458 -23.40 -1.01 -0.42
N HIS A 459 -22.15 -1.07 -0.85
CA HIS A 459 -21.57 -0.11 -1.79
C HIS A 459 -21.68 -0.65 -3.23
N GLY A 460 -21.95 0.27 -4.16
CA GLY A 460 -21.97 0.04 -5.59
C GLY A 460 -21.60 1.32 -6.33
N ASP A 461 -21.62 1.30 -7.66
CA ASP A 461 -21.39 2.50 -8.47
C ASP A 461 -22.60 3.47 -8.48
N GLY A 462 -23.71 3.05 -7.87
CA GLY A 462 -24.95 3.81 -7.69
C GLY A 462 -25.98 3.62 -8.82
N TRP A 463 -25.67 2.78 -9.81
CA TRP A 463 -26.51 2.56 -10.98
C TRP A 463 -26.62 1.07 -11.33
N ARG A 464 -27.78 0.67 -11.84
CA ARG A 464 -27.97 -0.67 -12.40
C ARG A 464 -28.86 -0.66 -13.62
N PHE A 465 -28.72 -1.67 -14.47
CA PHE A 465 -29.69 -1.91 -15.54
C PHE A 465 -31.07 -2.20 -14.93
N ALA A 466 -32.11 -1.59 -15.49
CA ALA A 466 -33.47 -1.74 -14.97
C ALA A 466 -34.00 -3.19 -15.12
N GLU A 467 -33.48 -3.90 -16.10
CA GLU A 467 -33.81 -5.29 -16.43
C GLU A 467 -33.14 -6.31 -15.51
N LEU A 468 -32.15 -5.89 -14.72
CA LEU A 468 -31.50 -6.73 -13.72
C LEU A 468 -32.18 -6.59 -12.33
N PRO A 469 -32.11 -7.63 -11.48
CA PRO A 469 -32.36 -7.49 -10.05
C PRO A 469 -31.42 -6.46 -9.39
N PRO A 470 -31.60 -6.13 -8.10
CA PRO A 470 -30.60 -5.41 -7.32
C PRO A 470 -29.22 -6.08 -7.39
N ASP A 471 -28.13 -5.31 -7.34
CA ASP A 471 -26.81 -5.78 -7.79
C ASP A 471 -26.33 -7.05 -7.09
N ALA A 472 -26.37 -7.11 -5.76
CA ALA A 472 -25.95 -8.30 -5.01
C ALA A 472 -26.74 -9.57 -5.40
N GLU A 473 -28.01 -9.41 -5.77
CA GLU A 473 -28.84 -10.49 -6.27
C GLU A 473 -28.50 -10.83 -7.72
N ALA A 474 -28.42 -9.83 -8.60
CA ALA A 474 -28.07 -10.01 -10.00
C ALA A 474 -26.73 -10.72 -10.17
N TRP A 475 -25.73 -10.37 -9.34
CA TRP A 475 -24.41 -10.98 -9.38
C TRP A 475 -24.41 -12.45 -8.96
N ARG A 476 -25.13 -12.80 -7.89
CA ARG A 476 -25.31 -14.21 -7.48
C ARG A 476 -26.05 -15.01 -8.54
N GLN A 477 -27.17 -14.48 -9.04
CA GLN A 477 -27.98 -15.16 -10.06
C GLN A 477 -27.20 -15.35 -11.37
N GLY A 478 -26.38 -14.36 -11.77
CA GLY A 478 -25.54 -14.47 -12.97
C GLY A 478 -24.45 -15.52 -12.84
N LEU A 479 -23.76 -15.59 -11.69
CA LEU A 479 -22.78 -16.63 -11.39
C LEU A 479 -23.41 -18.02 -11.37
N ASP A 480 -24.58 -18.16 -10.72
CA ASP A 480 -25.30 -19.44 -10.67
C ASP A 480 -25.81 -19.86 -12.05
N THR A 481 -26.27 -18.92 -12.88
CA THR A 481 -26.69 -19.18 -14.26
C THR A 481 -25.51 -19.65 -15.10
N LEU A 482 -24.33 -19.01 -14.98
CA LEU A 482 -23.14 -19.44 -15.71
C LEU A 482 -22.69 -20.84 -15.25
N ALA A 483 -22.69 -21.11 -13.94
CA ALA A 483 -22.34 -22.41 -13.39
C ALA A 483 -23.32 -23.51 -13.83
N GLU A 484 -24.61 -23.23 -13.93
CA GLU A 484 -25.62 -24.19 -14.39
C GLU A 484 -25.45 -24.50 -15.88
N GLN A 485 -25.29 -23.47 -16.71
CA GLN A 485 -25.21 -23.62 -18.16
C GLN A 485 -23.85 -24.14 -18.63
N VAL A 486 -22.79 -23.90 -17.84
CA VAL A 486 -21.41 -24.32 -18.12
C VAL A 486 -20.72 -24.78 -16.81
N PRO A 487 -21.06 -25.97 -16.27
CA PRO A 487 -20.55 -26.46 -14.98
C PRO A 487 -19.01 -26.47 -14.86
N ASP A 488 -18.33 -26.79 -15.95
CA ASP A 488 -16.87 -26.90 -15.98
C ASP A 488 -16.16 -25.61 -16.43
N PHE A 489 -16.83 -24.45 -16.42
CA PHE A 489 -16.27 -23.20 -16.92
C PHE A 489 -14.87 -22.91 -16.36
N ALA A 490 -14.66 -23.13 -15.06
CA ALA A 490 -13.37 -22.93 -14.40
C ALA A 490 -12.26 -23.86 -14.89
N ALA A 491 -12.62 -25.08 -15.34
CA ALA A 491 -11.70 -26.09 -15.84
C ALA A 491 -11.42 -25.98 -17.35
N LEU A 492 -12.20 -25.16 -18.07
CA LEU A 492 -11.99 -24.92 -19.50
C LEU A 492 -10.65 -24.21 -19.77
N THR A 493 -10.08 -24.46 -20.95
CA THR A 493 -8.94 -23.67 -21.42
C THR A 493 -9.33 -22.19 -21.58
N GLY A 494 -8.37 -21.27 -21.49
CA GLY A 494 -8.66 -19.83 -21.62
C GLY A 494 -9.40 -19.45 -22.91
N ALA A 495 -9.07 -20.10 -24.04
CA ALA A 495 -9.77 -19.87 -25.32
C ALA A 495 -11.21 -20.40 -25.30
N ALA A 496 -11.47 -21.51 -24.61
CA ALA A 496 -12.82 -22.05 -24.45
C ALA A 496 -13.66 -21.20 -23.48
N GLN A 497 -13.04 -20.63 -22.43
CA GLN A 497 -13.69 -19.65 -21.56
C GLN A 497 -14.08 -18.39 -22.33
N GLU A 498 -13.17 -17.85 -23.16
CA GLU A 498 -13.44 -16.69 -24.03
C GLU A 498 -14.64 -16.95 -24.96
N ALA A 499 -14.69 -18.12 -25.60
CA ALA A 499 -15.82 -18.51 -26.45
C ALA A 499 -17.15 -18.63 -25.69
N VAL A 500 -17.13 -19.02 -24.41
CA VAL A 500 -18.31 -19.01 -23.55
C VAL A 500 -18.77 -17.57 -23.27
N LEU A 501 -17.84 -16.64 -23.00
CA LEU A 501 -18.18 -15.24 -22.77
C LEU A 501 -18.74 -14.56 -24.02
N ASP A 502 -18.25 -14.92 -25.21
CA ASP A 502 -18.83 -14.48 -26.49
C ASP A 502 -20.29 -14.94 -26.62
N ARG A 503 -20.59 -16.20 -26.23
CA ARG A 503 -21.97 -16.70 -26.21
C ARG A 503 -22.85 -15.98 -25.20
N VAL A 504 -22.32 -15.59 -24.03
CA VAL A 504 -23.04 -14.74 -23.07
C VAL A 504 -23.35 -13.37 -23.70
N TRP A 505 -22.38 -12.78 -24.40
CA TRP A 505 -22.54 -11.48 -25.06
C TRP A 505 -23.60 -11.49 -26.16
N ASP A 506 -23.70 -12.60 -26.88
CA ASP A 506 -24.70 -12.82 -27.92
C ASP A 506 -26.08 -13.21 -27.34
N GLY A 507 -26.20 -13.37 -26.02
CA GLY A 507 -27.43 -13.77 -25.32
C GLY A 507 -27.76 -15.26 -25.47
N GLY A 508 -26.79 -16.08 -25.89
CA GLY A 508 -26.94 -17.52 -26.09
C GLY A 508 -26.69 -18.38 -24.83
N ILE A 509 -26.51 -17.75 -23.67
CA ILE A 509 -26.40 -18.39 -22.36
C ILE A 509 -27.32 -17.66 -21.39
N GLY A 510 -28.27 -18.38 -20.80
CA GLY A 510 -29.24 -17.89 -19.83
C GLY A 510 -30.21 -19.00 -19.44
N SER A 511 -31.06 -18.75 -18.47
CA SER A 511 -32.10 -19.69 -18.01
C SER A 511 -33.36 -18.90 -17.62
N ASP A 512 -34.53 -19.46 -17.94
CA ASP A 512 -35.84 -18.91 -17.53
C ASP A 512 -36.29 -19.46 -16.16
N ALA A 513 -35.45 -20.24 -15.48
CA ALA A 513 -35.72 -20.75 -14.15
C ALA A 513 -35.73 -19.64 -13.09
N ASP A 514 -36.50 -19.84 -12.02
CA ASP A 514 -36.55 -18.90 -10.90
C ASP A 514 -35.17 -18.76 -10.24
N GLY A 515 -34.78 -17.52 -9.92
CA GLY A 515 -33.44 -17.20 -9.41
C GLY A 515 -32.31 -17.35 -10.44
N ARG A 516 -32.62 -17.34 -11.75
CA ARG A 516 -31.63 -17.30 -12.84
C ARG A 516 -31.85 -16.10 -13.76
N LEU A 517 -30.80 -15.77 -14.51
CA LEU A 517 -30.85 -14.69 -15.49
C LEU A 517 -31.13 -15.24 -16.89
N THR A 518 -32.08 -14.61 -17.58
CA THR A 518 -32.35 -14.87 -19.00
C THR A 518 -31.13 -14.49 -19.86
N GLY A 519 -31.09 -14.92 -21.13
CA GLY A 519 -29.97 -14.61 -22.02
C GLY A 519 -29.72 -13.10 -22.22
N SER A 520 -30.78 -12.30 -22.26
CA SER A 520 -30.67 -10.84 -22.34
C SER A 520 -30.15 -10.22 -21.05
N GLN A 521 -30.56 -10.75 -19.89
CA GLN A 521 -30.05 -10.32 -18.58
C GLN A 521 -28.60 -10.74 -18.37
N MET A 522 -28.22 -11.97 -18.74
CA MET A 522 -26.83 -12.44 -18.68
C MET A 522 -25.87 -11.56 -19.48
N ARG A 523 -26.30 -11.06 -20.64
CA ARG A 523 -25.54 -10.08 -21.42
C ARG A 523 -25.33 -8.76 -20.67
N LEU A 524 -26.36 -8.24 -19.99
CA LEU A 524 -26.26 -7.01 -19.20
C LEU A 524 -25.39 -7.23 -17.96
N TRP A 525 -25.59 -8.35 -17.28
CA TRP A 525 -24.78 -8.76 -16.13
C TRP A 525 -23.30 -8.86 -16.49
N LEU A 526 -22.94 -9.46 -17.64
CA LEU A 526 -21.53 -9.53 -18.05
C LEU A 526 -20.94 -8.13 -18.31
N LYS A 527 -21.72 -7.15 -18.77
CA LYS A 527 -21.27 -5.76 -18.90
C LYS A 527 -20.95 -5.15 -17.54
N ASP A 528 -21.80 -5.39 -16.54
CA ASP A 528 -21.56 -4.91 -15.17
C ASP A 528 -20.31 -5.57 -14.59
N VAL A 529 -20.13 -6.88 -14.78
CA VAL A 529 -18.90 -7.58 -14.38
C VAL A 529 -17.66 -6.96 -15.01
N GLN A 530 -17.70 -6.65 -16.31
CA GLN A 530 -16.60 -6.01 -17.03
C GLN A 530 -16.31 -4.60 -16.50
N ALA A 531 -17.34 -3.78 -16.37
CA ALA A 531 -17.21 -2.41 -15.90
C ALA A 531 -16.63 -2.38 -14.48
N GLU A 532 -17.16 -3.21 -13.59
CA GLU A 532 -16.80 -3.24 -12.18
C GLU A 532 -15.39 -3.80 -11.97
N ALA A 533 -15.02 -4.89 -12.66
CA ALA A 533 -13.66 -5.43 -12.58
C ALA A 533 -12.60 -4.41 -13.05
N VAL A 534 -12.87 -3.72 -14.17
CA VAL A 534 -11.97 -2.67 -14.69
C VAL A 534 -11.93 -1.47 -13.77
N ARG A 535 -13.07 -1.02 -13.22
CA ARG A 535 -13.15 0.07 -12.25
C ARG A 535 -12.30 -0.24 -11.02
N MET A 536 -12.50 -1.43 -10.44
CA MET A 536 -11.79 -1.87 -9.25
C MET A 536 -10.27 -1.87 -9.49
N TRP A 537 -9.83 -2.48 -10.59
CA TRP A 537 -8.42 -2.55 -10.94
C TRP A 537 -7.83 -1.16 -11.23
N LEU A 538 -8.41 -0.35 -12.11
CA LEU A 538 -7.90 1.01 -12.41
C LEU A 538 -7.85 1.93 -11.19
N SER A 539 -8.72 1.69 -10.21
CA SER A 539 -8.73 2.45 -8.97
C SER A 539 -7.57 2.10 -8.04
N HIS A 540 -7.01 0.90 -8.16
CA HIS A 540 -6.00 0.36 -7.26
C HIS A 540 -4.61 0.96 -7.52
N PRO A 541 -3.89 1.44 -6.48
CA PRO A 541 -2.58 2.08 -6.67
C PRO A 541 -1.54 1.18 -7.36
N ALA A 542 -1.50 -0.12 -7.07
CA ALA A 542 -0.58 -1.05 -7.74
C ALA A 542 -0.87 -1.18 -9.25
N ALA A 543 -2.14 -1.13 -9.65
CA ALA A 543 -2.51 -1.11 -11.06
C ALA A 543 -2.12 0.21 -11.72
N GLN A 544 -2.34 1.34 -11.05
CA GLN A 544 -1.93 2.67 -11.52
C GLN A 544 -0.41 2.74 -11.71
N ALA A 545 0.37 2.24 -10.76
CA ALA A 545 1.82 2.11 -10.90
C ALA A 545 2.20 1.23 -12.10
N TRP A 546 1.50 0.10 -12.29
CA TRP A 546 1.74 -0.81 -13.40
C TRP A 546 1.44 -0.18 -14.76
N ILE A 547 0.31 0.51 -14.92
CA ILE A 547 -0.08 1.24 -16.15
C ILE A 547 0.55 2.61 -16.28
N ARG A 548 1.44 3.00 -15.36
CA ARG A 548 2.17 4.26 -15.48
C ARG A 548 1.24 5.49 -15.37
N TYR A 549 0.22 5.39 -14.52
CA TYR A 549 -0.78 6.44 -14.32
C TYR A 549 -0.49 7.24 -13.07
N ASP A 550 -0.32 8.54 -13.22
CA ASP A 550 -0.09 9.52 -12.14
C ASP A 550 -1.00 10.76 -12.26
N GLY A 551 -2.10 10.65 -13.03
CA GLY A 551 -3.07 11.75 -13.22
C GLY A 551 -3.73 12.24 -11.93
N PHE A 552 -3.49 11.57 -10.81
CA PHE A 552 -3.92 11.97 -9.47
C PHE A 552 -2.96 12.96 -8.76
N ALA A 553 -1.75 13.16 -9.29
CA ALA A 553 -0.71 14.04 -8.74
C ALA A 553 -0.88 15.49 -9.25
N ASP A 554 -2.11 15.98 -9.19
CA ASP A 554 -2.55 17.28 -9.73
C ASP A 554 -2.50 18.44 -8.71
N GLY A 555 -2.06 18.18 -7.48
CA GLY A 555 -1.73 19.17 -6.46
C GLY A 555 -2.23 18.85 -5.05
N GLY A 556 -1.37 19.08 -4.05
CA GLY A 556 -1.64 18.87 -2.63
C GLY A 556 -2.62 19.83 -1.97
N ASP A 557 -2.66 19.85 -0.64
CA ASP A 557 -3.64 20.62 0.15
C ASP A 557 -3.36 22.13 0.19
N GLY A 558 -2.31 22.59 -0.50
CA GLY A 558 -1.97 24.01 -0.61
C GLY A 558 -3.04 24.83 -1.34
N PRO A 559 -3.01 26.16 -1.18
CA PRO A 559 -4.01 27.07 -1.76
C PRO A 559 -4.01 27.08 -3.29
N ARG A 560 -2.91 26.62 -3.91
CA ARG A 560 -2.77 26.48 -5.35
C ARG A 560 -2.49 25.03 -5.71
N LYS A 561 -3.34 24.46 -6.57
CA LYS A 561 -3.08 23.16 -7.20
C LYS A 561 -1.94 23.32 -8.20
N GLN A 562 -0.92 22.50 -8.05
CA GLN A 562 0.30 22.58 -8.86
C GLN A 562 0.03 22.14 -10.31
N GLY A 563 -0.94 21.24 -10.52
CA GLY A 563 -1.38 20.78 -11.83
C GLY A 563 -0.28 20.11 -12.65
N PHE A 564 -0.54 19.99 -13.95
CA PHE A 564 0.45 19.62 -14.97
C PHE A 564 0.86 20.89 -15.72
N SER A 565 2.16 21.12 -15.84
CA SER A 565 2.74 22.20 -16.66
C SER A 565 2.86 21.80 -18.12
N THR A 566 3.10 20.51 -18.37
CA THR A 566 3.28 19.89 -19.67
C THR A 566 1.97 19.24 -20.09
N THR A 567 1.31 19.77 -21.12
CA THR A 567 0.00 19.26 -21.60
C THR A 567 0.09 18.56 -22.95
N HIS A 568 1.30 18.43 -23.50
CA HIS A 568 1.55 17.76 -24.77
C HIS A 568 1.62 16.24 -24.61
N ALA A 569 1.00 15.53 -25.55
CA ALA A 569 1.03 14.07 -25.54
C ALA A 569 2.45 13.53 -25.77
N GLY A 570 2.90 12.65 -24.88
CA GLY A 570 4.22 12.01 -24.95
C GLY A 570 5.35 12.78 -24.28
N GLU A 571 5.07 13.95 -23.72
CA GLU A 571 6.01 14.69 -22.89
C GLU A 571 5.75 14.40 -21.40
N TRP A 572 6.83 14.34 -20.63
CA TRP A 572 6.79 14.08 -19.19
C TRP A 572 7.01 15.38 -18.41
N GLU A 573 6.38 15.49 -17.25
CA GLU A 573 6.67 16.50 -16.26
C GLU A 573 8.06 16.28 -15.64
N PRO A 574 8.77 17.35 -15.25
CA PRO A 574 10.08 17.24 -14.59
C PRO A 574 10.08 16.41 -13.29
N TRP A 575 8.93 16.29 -12.63
CA TRP A 575 8.77 15.51 -11.40
C TRP A 575 8.41 14.04 -11.66
N GLN A 576 8.00 13.67 -12.88
CA GLN A 576 7.67 12.30 -13.23
C GLN A 576 8.95 11.44 -13.29
N ARG A 577 8.91 10.28 -12.65
CA ARG A 577 9.99 9.28 -12.66
C ARG A 577 9.51 7.99 -13.29
N ASP A 578 10.41 7.19 -13.86
CA ASP A 578 10.07 5.83 -14.26
C ASP A 578 9.92 4.99 -13.00
N TRP A 579 8.68 4.78 -12.57
CA TRP A 579 8.39 4.08 -11.32
C TRP A 579 8.88 2.62 -11.30
N ARG A 580 9.22 2.02 -12.45
CA ARG A 580 9.77 0.65 -12.51
C ARG A 580 11.29 0.59 -12.34
N THR A 581 11.99 1.67 -12.68
CA THR A 581 13.47 1.70 -12.67
C THR A 581 14.03 2.72 -11.69
N GLY A 582 13.16 3.56 -11.10
CA GLY A 582 13.54 4.66 -10.21
C GLY A 582 14.27 5.81 -10.91
N LYS A 583 14.54 5.68 -12.22
CA LYS A 583 15.30 6.66 -13.00
C LYS A 583 14.40 7.80 -13.48
N GLU A 584 14.98 8.98 -13.63
CA GLU A 584 14.33 10.09 -14.34
C GLU A 584 13.98 9.65 -15.76
N LEU A 585 12.75 9.96 -16.19
CA LEU A 585 12.34 9.78 -17.57
C LEU A 585 13.02 10.90 -18.37
N GLN A 586 14.15 10.60 -18.99
CA GLN A 586 14.81 11.55 -19.89
C GLN A 586 13.87 11.87 -21.07
N ALA A 587 13.75 13.16 -21.36
CA ALA A 587 12.95 13.70 -22.46
C ALA A 587 13.41 13.21 -23.83
#